data_AF-A0A433PQ97-F1
#
_entry.id   AF-A0A433PQ97-F1
#
_cell.length_a   1.000
_cell.length_b   1.000
_cell.length_c   1.000
_cell.angle_alpha   90.00
_cell.angle_beta   90.00
_cell.angle_gamma   90.00
#
_symmetry.space_group_name_H-M   'P 1'
#
loop_
_entity.id
_entity.type
_entity.pdbx_description
1 polymer ?
#
loop_
_entity_poly.entity_id
_entity_poly.type
_entity_poly.pdbx_seq_one_letter_code
_entity_poly.pdbx_strand_id
1 'polypeptide(L)'
;MLLYSLSTNSNSIRKHLRTRRLTSVRQLGSDRIVDFDFGGGESGQGYHIIAEFYASDFRILSLLRVVQPSENVRMAVGELYNTETVARDFQEITATRLQEVLKKAGPKDVLKKFLNSSFGRVPWRSISNMHIPVL
;
A
#
# COMPACT_ATOMS: atom_id res chain seq x y z
N MET A 1 -18.70 -16.62 -3.34
CA MET A 1 -18.46 -17.27 -4.65
C MET A 1 -19.71 -17.13 -5.50
N LEU A 2 -19.74 -16.09 -6.34
CA LEU A 2 -20.42 -15.99 -7.65
C LEU A 2 -19.63 -14.92 -8.40
N LEU A 3 -18.38 -15.21 -8.75
CA LEU A 3 -17.66 -14.40 -9.73
C LEU A 3 -17.86 -15.09 -11.06
N TYR A 4 -18.76 -14.51 -11.84
CA TYR A 4 -18.89 -14.77 -13.26
C TYR A 4 -17.49 -14.82 -13.88
N SER A 5 -17.27 -15.90 -14.62
CA SER A 5 -16.20 -16.07 -15.58
C SER A 5 -16.17 -14.88 -16.55
N LEU A 6 -15.44 -13.84 -16.18
CA LEU A 6 -14.87 -12.85 -17.08
C LEU A 6 -13.49 -12.53 -16.54
N SER A 7 -12.57 -13.46 -16.82
CA SER A 7 -11.21 -13.15 -17.25
C SER A 7 -10.80 -11.70 -16.98
N THR A 8 -10.50 -11.37 -15.72
CA THR A 8 -9.82 -10.13 -15.39
C THR A 8 -8.36 -10.37 -15.72
N ASN A 9 -8.06 -10.55 -17.01
CA ASN A 9 -6.70 -10.71 -17.50
C ASN A 9 -5.92 -9.52 -16.97
N SER A 10 -4.77 -9.77 -16.34
CA SER A 10 -3.80 -8.75 -15.92
C SER A 10 -3.58 -7.66 -16.98
N ASN A 11 -3.74 -8.02 -18.27
CA ASN A 11 -3.75 -7.13 -19.43
C ASN A 11 -4.76 -5.98 -19.37
N SER A 12 -6.00 -6.22 -18.92
CA SER A 12 -7.03 -5.19 -18.83
C SER A 12 -6.72 -4.18 -17.72
N ILE A 13 -6.27 -4.64 -16.56
CA ILE A 13 -5.84 -3.76 -15.46
C ILE A 13 -4.63 -2.94 -15.90
N ARG A 14 -3.63 -3.60 -16.51
CA ARG A 14 -2.44 -2.93 -17.05
C ARG A 14 -2.82 -1.89 -18.10
N LYS A 15 -3.70 -2.20 -19.05
CA LYS A 15 -4.11 -1.25 -20.11
C LYS A 15 -4.75 0.01 -19.53
N HIS A 16 -5.63 -0.15 -18.53
CA HIS A 16 -6.40 0.97 -18.00
C HIS A 16 -5.68 1.73 -16.87
N LEU A 17 -4.70 1.15 -16.19
CA LEU A 17 -4.06 1.81 -15.04
C LEU A 17 -2.58 2.11 -15.22
N ARG A 18 -1.90 1.61 -16.27
CA ARG A 18 -0.44 1.75 -16.42
C ARG A 18 0.09 3.18 -16.34
N THR A 19 -0.64 4.15 -16.87
CA THR A 19 -0.21 5.57 -16.91
C THR A 19 -0.89 6.43 -15.84
N ARG A 20 -1.73 5.83 -14.99
CA ARG A 20 -2.53 6.55 -14.00
C ARG A 20 -1.94 6.37 -12.60
N ARG A 21 -2.00 7.44 -11.80
CA ARG A 21 -1.51 7.44 -10.43
C ARG A 21 -2.65 7.10 -9.49
N LEU A 22 -2.41 6.21 -8.53
CA LEU A 22 -3.30 5.99 -7.40
C LEU A 22 -3.38 7.31 -6.59
N THR A 23 -4.56 7.92 -6.57
CA THR A 23 -4.85 9.20 -5.92
C THR A 23 -5.45 9.01 -4.53
N SER A 24 -6.27 7.98 -4.34
CA SER A 24 -6.91 7.72 -3.05
C SER A 24 -7.15 6.23 -2.82
N VAL A 25 -7.16 5.84 -1.54
CA VAL A 25 -7.56 4.51 -1.07
C VAL A 25 -8.48 4.69 0.13
N ARG A 26 -9.72 4.23 0.03
CA ARG A 26 -10.71 4.37 1.11
C ARG A 26 -11.55 3.11 1.28
N GLN A 27 -11.91 2.82 2.52
CA GLN A 27 -12.95 1.85 2.83
C GLN A 27 -14.31 2.47 2.51
N LEU A 28 -15.21 1.69 1.90
CA LEU A 28 -16.58 2.13 1.65
C LEU A 28 -17.48 1.67 2.80
N GLY A 29 -17.98 2.63 3.59
CA GLY A 29 -18.81 2.35 4.76
C GLY A 29 -18.09 1.50 5.82
N SER A 30 -18.85 0.67 6.53
CA SER A 30 -18.33 -0.33 7.47
C SER A 30 -18.09 -1.70 6.81
N ASP A 31 -18.31 -1.81 5.50
CA ASP A 31 -18.23 -3.07 4.77
C ASP A 31 -16.79 -3.46 4.47
N ARG A 32 -16.63 -4.71 4.05
CA ARG A 32 -15.34 -5.29 3.62
C ARG A 32 -15.01 -4.89 2.18
N ILE A 33 -15.16 -3.60 1.87
CA ILE A 33 -14.97 -3.05 0.52
C ILE A 33 -13.93 -1.92 0.59
N VAL A 34 -12.94 -1.99 -0.31
CA VAL A 34 -11.92 -0.95 -0.49
C VAL A 34 -11.98 -0.42 -1.93
N ASP A 35 -12.12 0.90 -2.06
CA ASP A 35 -12.02 1.62 -3.33
C ASP A 35 -10.62 2.21 -3.50
N PHE A 36 -9.99 1.86 -4.61
CA PHE A 36 -8.75 2.44 -5.11
C PHE A 36 -9.07 3.37 -6.28
N ASP A 37 -8.88 4.67 -6.07
CA ASP A 37 -9.10 5.70 -7.08
C ASP A 37 -7.78 6.03 -7.80
N PHE A 38 -7.83 6.04 -9.13
CA PHE A 38 -6.71 6.33 -10.01
C PHE A 38 -7.01 7.55 -10.88
N GLY A 39 -6.31 8.65 -10.59
CA GLY A 39 -6.31 9.88 -11.38
C GLY A 39 -5.09 10.02 -12.30
N GLY A 40 -5.08 11.09 -13.11
CA GLY A 40 -3.90 11.49 -13.89
C GLY A 40 -3.77 10.80 -15.25
N GLY A 41 -4.74 10.99 -16.14
CA GLY A 41 -4.62 10.74 -17.58
C GLY A 41 -5.26 11.89 -18.36
N GLU A 42 -4.91 12.03 -19.65
CA GLU A 42 -5.34 13.13 -20.53
C GLU A 42 -6.87 13.32 -20.63
N SER A 43 -7.66 12.33 -20.20
CA SER A 43 -9.12 12.29 -20.42
C SER A 43 -9.99 12.77 -19.26
N GLY A 44 -9.42 13.24 -18.14
CA GLY A 44 -10.21 13.79 -17.01
C GLY A 44 -11.16 12.82 -16.28
N GLN A 45 -11.31 11.57 -16.75
CA GLN A 45 -12.09 10.51 -16.11
C GLN A 45 -11.26 9.75 -15.07
N GLY A 46 -11.82 9.58 -13.87
CA GLY A 46 -11.26 8.76 -12.78
C GLY A 46 -11.55 7.27 -13.01
N TYR A 47 -10.59 6.42 -12.67
CA TYR A 47 -10.74 4.96 -12.75
C TYR A 47 -10.71 4.37 -11.35
N HIS A 48 -11.60 3.43 -11.08
CA HIS A 48 -11.73 2.79 -9.77
C HIS A 48 -11.44 1.29 -9.86
N ILE A 49 -10.65 0.76 -8.93
CA ILE A 49 -10.68 -0.66 -8.58
C ILE A 49 -11.46 -0.78 -7.29
N ILE A 50 -12.56 -1.54 -7.32
CA ILE A 50 -13.29 -1.93 -6.12
C ILE A 50 -12.86 -3.35 -5.74
N ALA A 51 -12.32 -3.48 -4.53
CA ALA A 51 -11.94 -4.77 -3.95
C ALA A 51 -12.92 -5.11 -2.83
N GLU A 52 -13.59 -6.25 -2.97
CA GLU A 52 -14.56 -6.73 -2.00
C GLU A 52 -14.07 -8.05 -1.38
N PHE A 53 -14.01 -8.09 -0.05
CA PHE A 53 -13.39 -9.19 0.70
C PHE A 53 -14.46 -10.04 1.41
N TYR A 54 -14.50 -11.32 1.07
CA TYR A 54 -15.51 -12.25 1.58
C TYR A 54 -14.93 -13.40 2.43
N ALA A 55 -13.61 -13.56 2.50
CA ALA A 55 -12.97 -14.69 3.18
C ALA A 55 -12.69 -14.41 4.67
N SER A 56 -12.92 -15.41 5.53
CA SER A 56 -12.57 -15.41 6.96
C SER A 56 -11.14 -15.88 7.21
N ASP A 57 -10.65 -16.79 6.36
CA ASP A 57 -9.37 -17.47 6.56
C ASP A 57 -8.45 -16.98 5.44
N PHE A 58 -7.28 -16.45 5.80
CA PHE A 58 -6.28 -15.83 4.92
C PHE A 58 -5.72 -16.75 3.80
N ARG A 59 -6.47 -17.74 3.33
CA ARG A 59 -6.11 -18.67 2.26
C ARG A 59 -6.00 -17.94 0.92
N ILE A 60 -4.88 -18.15 0.23
CA ILE A 60 -4.58 -17.57 -1.07
C ILE A 60 -5.42 -18.28 -2.13
N LEU A 61 -6.39 -17.57 -2.72
CA LEU A 61 -7.25 -18.13 -3.78
C LEU A 61 -6.65 -17.99 -5.19
N SER A 62 -5.86 -16.94 -5.40
CA SER A 62 -5.21 -16.66 -6.68
C SER A 62 -4.01 -15.73 -6.45
N LEU A 63 -3.00 -15.82 -7.31
CA LEU A 63 -1.83 -14.94 -7.29
C LEU A 63 -1.69 -14.25 -8.65
N LEU A 64 -1.61 -12.91 -8.63
CA LEU A 64 -1.33 -12.13 -9.84
C LEU A 64 0.12 -12.30 -10.31
N ARG A 65 1.04 -12.52 -9.36
CA ARG A 65 2.45 -12.81 -9.57
C ARG A 65 2.97 -13.54 -8.34
N VAL A 66 3.80 -14.55 -8.55
CA VAL A 66 4.57 -15.16 -7.46
C VAL A 66 5.82 -14.32 -7.23
N VAL A 67 5.91 -13.68 -6.07
CA VAL A 67 7.13 -13.02 -5.59
C VAL A 67 7.47 -13.66 -4.25
N GLN A 68 8.63 -14.29 -4.15
CA GLN A 68 9.10 -14.85 -2.88
C GLN A 68 9.73 -13.71 -2.06
N PRO A 69 9.17 -13.35 -0.89
CA PRO A 69 9.73 -12.28 -0.05
C PRO A 69 11.11 -12.65 0.52
N SER A 70 11.34 -13.95 0.75
CA SER A 70 12.58 -14.56 1.23
C SER A 70 12.58 -16.05 0.87
N GLU A 71 13.73 -16.72 0.99
CA GLU A 71 13.88 -18.15 0.67
C GLU A 71 12.95 -19.06 1.51
N ASN A 72 12.55 -18.61 2.70
CA ASN A 72 11.74 -19.39 3.65
C ASN A 72 10.25 -19.08 3.59
N VAL A 73 9.79 -18.15 2.73
CA VAL A 73 8.37 -17.77 2.64
C VAL A 73 7.79 -18.26 1.33
N ARG A 74 6.98 -19.33 1.40
CA ARG A 74 6.25 -19.88 0.25
C ARG A 74 4.89 -19.20 0.10
N MET A 75 4.68 -18.56 -1.05
CA MET A 75 3.37 -18.05 -1.47
C MET A 75 2.86 -18.90 -2.62
N ALA A 76 1.80 -19.67 -2.39
CA ALA A 76 1.17 -20.51 -3.40
C ALA A 76 -0.35 -20.50 -3.24
N VAL A 77 -1.06 -20.74 -4.35
CA VAL A 77 -2.53 -20.89 -4.33
C VAL A 77 -2.89 -22.09 -3.44
N GLY A 78 -3.85 -21.89 -2.54
CA GLY A 78 -4.29 -22.87 -1.56
C GLY A 78 -3.62 -22.75 -0.19
N GLU A 79 -2.48 -22.08 -0.07
CA GLU A 79 -1.78 -21.89 1.22
C GLU A 79 -2.38 -20.75 2.05
N LEU A 80 -2.15 -20.76 3.36
CA LEU A 80 -2.48 -19.63 4.24
C LEU A 80 -1.47 -18.49 4.03
N TYR A 81 -1.98 -17.28 3.82
CA TYR A 81 -1.18 -16.07 3.75
C TYR A 81 -0.74 -15.69 5.16
N ASN A 82 0.53 -15.95 5.46
CA ASN A 82 1.13 -15.61 6.74
C ASN A 82 1.42 -14.10 6.80
N THR A 83 0.52 -13.35 7.43
CA THR A 83 0.65 -11.90 7.58
C THR A 83 1.85 -11.49 8.42
N GLU A 84 2.24 -12.28 9.42
CA GLU A 84 3.35 -11.94 10.32
C GLU A 84 4.71 -11.96 9.60
N THR A 85 4.91 -12.94 8.72
CA THR A 85 6.16 -13.08 7.95
C THR A 85 6.24 -12.15 6.74
N VAL A 86 5.08 -11.73 6.21
CA VAL A 86 5.00 -10.97 4.95
C VAL A 86 4.75 -9.49 5.19
N ALA A 87 3.95 -9.14 6.19
CA ALA A 87 3.77 -7.74 6.57
C ALA A 87 5.10 -7.23 7.10
N ARG A 88 5.58 -6.14 6.51
CA ARG A 88 6.69 -5.41 7.10
C ARG A 88 6.15 -4.67 8.32
N ASP A 89 6.89 -4.72 9.42
CA ASP A 89 6.60 -3.92 10.59
C ASP A 89 6.38 -2.47 10.18
N PHE A 90 5.15 -2.01 10.34
CA PHE A 90 4.83 -0.60 10.20
C PHE A 90 4.99 0.03 11.58
N GLN A 91 6.08 0.78 11.75
CA GLN A 91 6.25 1.60 12.93
C GLN A 91 5.70 2.99 12.65
N GLU A 92 4.63 3.36 13.35
CA GLU A 92 4.04 4.68 13.21
C GLU A 92 5.07 5.79 13.47
N ILE A 93 5.04 6.83 12.64
CA ILE A 93 5.87 8.02 12.80
C ILE A 93 5.05 9.05 13.55
N THR A 94 5.23 9.10 14.87
CA THR A 94 4.63 10.13 15.71
C THR A 94 5.41 11.44 15.62
N ALA A 95 4.74 12.57 15.85
CA ALA A 95 5.38 13.88 15.82
C ALA A 95 6.55 13.98 16.82
N THR A 96 6.37 13.46 18.03
CA THR A 96 7.41 13.42 19.07
C THR A 96 8.65 12.66 18.60
N ARG A 97 8.45 11.48 18.00
CA ARG A 97 9.55 10.65 17.50
C ARG A 97 10.27 11.32 16.33
N LEU A 98 9.54 11.97 15.44
CA LEU A 98 10.14 12.75 14.34
C LEU A 98 11.02 13.87 14.90
N GLN A 99 10.52 14.62 15.88
CA GLN A 99 11.29 15.70 16.51
C GLN A 99 12.57 15.19 17.18
N GLU A 100 12.51 14.07 17.91
CA GLU A 100 13.70 13.45 18.52
C GLU A 100 14.74 13.03 17.49
N VAL A 101 14.31 12.46 16.37
CA VAL A 101 15.20 12.05 15.28
C VAL A 101 15.82 13.28 14.62
N LEU A 102 15.04 14.32 14.33
CA LEU A 102 15.54 15.57 13.74
C LEU A 102 16.55 16.29 14.62
N LYS A 103 16.37 16.27 15.95
CA LYS A 103 17.33 16.84 16.92
C LYS A 103 18.70 16.14 16.88
N LYS A 104 18.77 14.90 16.40
CA LYS A 104 20.01 14.12 16.26
C LYS A 104 20.71 14.36 14.92
N ALA A 105 20.07 15.05 13.98
CA ALA A 105 20.64 15.29 12.66
C ALA A 105 21.68 16.44 12.72
N GLY A 106 22.85 16.22 12.12
CA GLY A 106 23.87 17.25 12.00
C GLY A 106 23.60 18.24 10.86
N PRO A 107 24.22 19.43 10.86
CA PRO A 107 24.02 20.45 9.82
C PRO A 107 24.38 20.01 8.39
N LYS A 108 25.20 18.96 8.25
CA LYS A 108 25.66 18.42 6.97
C LYS A 108 24.89 17.17 6.53
N ASP A 109 23.95 16.68 7.34
CA ASP A 109 23.20 15.48 7.01
C ASP A 109 22.13 15.77 5.97
N VAL A 110 22.13 14.99 4.89
CA VAL A 110 21.07 15.05 3.88
C VAL A 110 19.79 14.50 4.49
N LEU A 111 18.84 15.38 4.77
CA LEU A 111 17.59 15.07 5.49
C LEU A 111 16.87 13.84 4.94
N LYS A 112 16.74 13.72 3.61
CA LYS A 112 16.10 12.56 2.96
C LYS A 112 16.82 11.23 3.25
N LYS A 113 18.16 11.23 3.25
CA LYS A 113 18.96 10.04 3.52
C LYS A 113 18.87 9.66 5.00
N PHE A 114 18.93 10.66 5.87
CA PHE A 114 18.84 10.50 7.31
C PHE A 114 17.48 9.94 7.74
N LEU A 115 16.37 10.56 7.30
CA LEU A 115 15.01 10.08 7.62
C LEU A 115 14.74 8.67 7.09
N ASN A 116 15.17 8.35 5.86
CA ASN A 116 15.04 7.00 5.31
C ASN A 116 15.86 5.96 6.11
N SER A 117 16.98 6.38 6.70
CA SER A 117 17.78 5.51 7.58
C SER A 117 17.12 5.32 8.94
N SER A 118 16.46 6.35 9.48
CA SER A 118 15.85 6.30 10.82
C SER A 118 14.46 5.67 10.86
N PHE A 119 13.68 5.78 9.78
CA PHE A 119 12.29 5.30 9.71
C PHE A 119 12.09 4.17 8.68
N GLY A 120 13.13 3.76 7.97
CA GLY A 120 13.00 2.87 6.81
C GLY A 120 12.31 3.56 5.63
N ARG A 121 11.86 2.76 4.64
CA ARG A 121 11.13 3.28 3.48
C ARG A 121 9.73 3.75 3.92
N VAL A 122 9.62 5.05 4.21
CA VAL A 122 8.39 5.67 4.71
C VAL A 122 7.29 5.66 3.63
N PRO A 123 6.10 5.09 3.89
CA PRO A 123 4.95 5.28 3.02
C PRO A 123 4.47 6.74 3.11
N TRP A 124 4.36 7.43 1.97
CA TRP A 124 4.03 8.86 1.89
C TRP A 124 2.71 9.29 2.58
N ARG A 125 1.83 8.34 2.95
CA ARG A 125 0.60 8.60 3.73
C ARG A 125 0.87 9.21 5.12
N SER A 126 2.04 8.95 5.72
CA SER A 126 2.34 9.46 7.07
C SER A 126 2.75 10.94 7.08
N ILE A 127 3.20 11.48 5.94
CA ILE A 127 3.66 12.88 5.85
C ILE A 127 2.47 13.81 5.59
N SER A 128 1.48 13.36 4.81
CA SER A 128 0.33 14.18 4.43
C SER A 128 -0.67 14.46 5.57
N ASN A 129 -0.68 13.64 6.62
CA ASN A 129 -1.55 13.83 7.79
C ASN A 129 -0.83 14.48 8.99
N MET A 130 0.44 14.85 8.86
CA MET A 130 1.09 15.68 9.88
C MET A 130 0.54 17.10 9.77
N HIS A 131 -0.45 17.42 10.61
CA HIS A 131 -0.80 18.80 10.89
C HIS A 131 0.44 19.43 11.54
N ILE A 132 1.17 20.24 10.79
CA ILE A 132 2.27 21.06 11.32
C ILE A 132 1.59 22.21 12.04
N PRO A 133 1.57 22.27 13.39
CA PRO A 133 1.12 23.46 14.06
C PRO A 133 2.09 24.58 13.67
N VAL A 134 1.56 25.59 12.99
CA VAL A 134 2.27 26.82 12.72
C VAL A 134 2.50 27.48 14.07
N LEU A 135 3.78 27.61 14.48
CA LEU A 135 4.18 28.55 15.53
C LEU A 135 4.30 29.94 14.93
#